data_AF-A0A2E0SJY2-F1
#
_entry.id   AF-A0A2E0SJY2-F1
#
_cell.length_a   1.000
_cell.length_b   1.000
_cell.length_c   1.000
_cell.angle_alpha   90.00
_cell.angle_beta   90.00
_cell.angle_gamma   90.00
#
_symmetry.space_group_name_H-M   'P 1'
#
loop_
_entity.id
_entity.type
_entity.pdbx_description
1 polymer ?
#
loop_
_entity_poly.entity_id
_entity_poly.type
_entity_poly.pdbx_seq_one_letter_code
_entity_poly.pdbx_strand_id
1 'polypeptide(L)'
;MDYKLRPIGKNCAATGEPLEPGSVCFSVVMERQGQFVREDYSEKAWQGPPENAIGFWQSIVPGVEKGKPKVLDTETLMQYFEQLSEEGNEAVEKNRYVIALMLLQKRRLIMEDSRQDGIEEFLICSGKQGEGPFEIKNFTLPDEEVKLLQEQLRVSLSAA
;
A
#
# COMPACT_ATOMS: atom_id res chain seq x y z
N MET A 1 -16.22 -6.54 19.66
CA MET A 1 -15.73 -7.94 19.59
C MET A 1 -14.61 -7.98 18.57
N ASP A 2 -13.39 -8.26 19.01
CA ASP A 2 -12.23 -8.44 18.12
C ASP A 2 -12.15 -9.90 17.68
N TYR A 3 -12.56 -10.19 16.45
CA TYR A 3 -12.44 -11.52 15.85
C TYR A 3 -11.10 -11.61 15.09
N LYS A 4 -10.05 -12.10 15.76
CA LYS A 4 -8.71 -12.25 15.13
C LYS A 4 -8.62 -13.55 14.35
N LEU A 5 -9.04 -13.54 13.08
CA LEU A 5 -8.78 -14.63 12.14
C LEU A 5 -7.39 -14.50 11.53
N ARG A 6 -6.70 -15.64 11.38
CA ARG A 6 -5.39 -15.67 10.72
C ARG A 6 -5.53 -15.43 9.21
N PRO A 7 -4.47 -14.90 8.54
CA PRO A 7 -4.36 -14.94 7.09
C PRO A 7 -4.48 -16.37 6.57
N ILE A 8 -4.68 -16.51 5.26
CA ILE A 8 -4.72 -17.82 4.60
C ILE A 8 -3.48 -18.64 4.96
N GLY A 9 -3.71 -19.90 5.31
CA GLY A 9 -2.66 -20.89 5.57
C GLY A 9 -1.80 -21.13 4.34
N LYS A 10 -0.59 -21.67 4.56
CA LYS A 10 0.31 -22.08 3.48
C LYS A 10 0.03 -23.49 2.97
N ASN A 11 -0.71 -24.28 3.75
CA ASN A 11 -0.93 -25.69 3.53
C ASN A 11 -2.41 -26.01 3.70
N CYS A 12 -2.89 -26.96 2.90
CA CYS A 12 -4.22 -27.51 3.00
C CYS A 12 -4.41 -28.24 4.33
N ALA A 13 -5.47 -27.92 5.06
CA ALA A 13 -5.77 -28.53 6.35
C ALA A 13 -6.10 -30.02 6.26
N ALA A 14 -6.63 -30.49 5.13
CA ALA A 14 -6.96 -31.91 4.93
C ALA A 14 -5.75 -32.75 4.47
N THR A 15 -4.90 -32.21 3.60
CA THR A 15 -3.82 -33.00 2.96
C THR A 15 -2.42 -32.64 3.44
N GLY A 16 -2.24 -31.50 4.10
CA GLY A 16 -0.92 -30.96 4.46
C GLY A 16 -0.12 -30.39 3.27
N GLU A 17 -0.56 -30.63 2.04
CA GLU A 17 0.10 -30.14 0.82
C GLU A 17 0.05 -28.61 0.71
N PRO A 18 1.04 -27.97 0.06
CA PRO A 18 1.05 -26.53 -0.15
C PRO A 18 -0.21 -26.03 -0.88
N LEU A 19 -0.70 -24.87 -0.45
CA LEU A 19 -1.69 -24.09 -1.19
C LEU A 19 -0.94 -23.26 -2.23
N GLU A 20 -1.06 -23.64 -3.50
CA GLU A 20 -0.31 -23.03 -4.58
C GLU A 20 -0.81 -21.60 -4.88
N PRO A 21 0.08 -20.61 -5.07
CA PRO A 21 -0.32 -19.27 -5.48
C PRO A 21 -1.19 -19.27 -6.75
N GLY A 22 -2.28 -18.50 -6.74
CA GLY A 22 -3.24 -18.43 -7.84
C GLY A 22 -4.25 -19.58 -7.88
N SER A 23 -4.10 -20.60 -7.04
CA SER A 23 -5.09 -21.69 -6.95
C SER A 23 -6.32 -21.30 -6.13
N VAL A 24 -7.42 -22.03 -6.33
CA VAL A 24 -8.65 -21.89 -5.54
C VAL A 24 -8.45 -22.53 -4.16
N CYS A 25 -8.88 -21.80 -3.12
CA CYS A 25 -8.87 -22.22 -1.73
C CYS A 25 -10.24 -22.00 -1.10
N PHE A 26 -10.71 -22.99 -0.34
CA PHE A 26 -11.90 -22.89 0.49
C PHE A 26 -11.50 -22.70 1.96
N SER A 27 -11.93 -21.59 2.54
CA SER A 27 -11.65 -21.25 3.93
C SER A 27 -12.89 -21.49 4.79
N VAL A 28 -12.71 -22.11 5.96
CA VAL A 28 -13.78 -22.40 6.92
C VAL A 28 -13.41 -21.79 8.26
N VAL A 29 -14.39 -21.14 8.91
CA VAL A 29 -14.28 -20.70 10.29
C VAL A 29 -15.11 -21.60 11.19
N MET A 30 -14.49 -22.10 12.25
CA MET A 30 -15.10 -22.93 13.28
C MET A 30 -14.74 -22.38 14.65
N GLU A 31 -15.55 -22.68 15.66
CA GLU A 31 -15.19 -22.46 17.06
C GLU A 31 -14.60 -23.75 17.64
N ARG A 32 -13.41 -23.64 18.23
CA ARG A 32 -12.76 -24.72 18.99
C ARG A 32 -12.30 -24.16 20.32
N GLN A 33 -12.76 -24.78 21.42
CA GLN A 33 -12.38 -24.38 22.79
C GLN A 33 -12.59 -22.87 23.07
N GLY A 34 -13.68 -22.29 22.56
CA GLY A 34 -13.98 -20.86 22.74
C GLY A 34 -13.17 -19.91 21.85
N GLN A 35 -12.43 -20.42 20.86
CA GLN A 35 -11.65 -19.62 19.92
C GLN A 35 -12.08 -19.86 18.47
N PHE A 36 -12.11 -18.80 17.67
CA PHE A 36 -12.33 -18.91 16.24
C PHE A 36 -11.06 -19.39 15.53
N VAL A 37 -11.18 -20.51 14.84
CA VAL A 37 -10.12 -21.13 14.06
C VAL A 37 -10.52 -21.10 12.60
N ARG A 38 -9.60 -20.61 11.75
CA ARG A 38 -9.66 -20.74 10.30
C ARG A 38 -8.90 -21.98 9.86
N GLU A 39 -9.50 -22.80 9.02
CA GLU A 39 -8.86 -23.88 8.27
C GLU A 39 -9.06 -23.62 6.76
N ASP A 40 -8.03 -23.92 5.97
CA ASP A 40 -7.97 -23.63 4.54
C ASP A 40 -7.76 -24.94 3.77
N TYR A 41 -8.55 -25.18 2.74
CA TYR A 41 -8.55 -26.41 1.96
C TYR A 41 -8.29 -26.10 0.49
N SER A 42 -7.46 -26.92 -0.15
CA SER A 42 -7.31 -26.85 -1.61
C SER A 42 -8.61 -27.25 -2.28
N GLU A 43 -8.86 -26.73 -3.48
CA GLU A 43 -10.01 -27.13 -4.30
C GLU A 43 -10.13 -28.67 -4.44
N LYS A 44 -9.00 -29.36 -4.62
CA LYS A 44 -8.96 -30.82 -4.76
C LYS A 44 -9.36 -31.57 -3.49
N ALA A 45 -9.13 -30.99 -2.32
CA ALA A 45 -9.40 -31.62 -1.03
C ALA A 45 -10.72 -31.16 -0.40
N TRP A 46 -11.42 -30.22 -1.04
CA TRP A 46 -12.66 -29.66 -0.56
C TRP A 46 -13.82 -30.66 -0.70
N GLN A 47 -14.50 -30.94 0.41
CA GLN A 47 -15.66 -31.85 0.45
C GLN A 47 -16.95 -31.12 0.88
N GLY A 48 -16.92 -29.79 0.93
CA GLY A 48 -17.97 -28.97 1.54
C GLY A 48 -17.64 -28.55 2.98
N PRO A 49 -18.42 -27.62 3.54
CA PRO A 49 -18.21 -27.14 4.90
C PRO A 49 -18.54 -28.22 5.94
N PRO A 50 -17.71 -28.36 6.99
CA PRO A 50 -18.04 -29.18 8.17
C PRO A 50 -19.35 -28.74 8.85
N GLU A 51 -20.04 -29.65 9.53
CA GLU A 51 -21.30 -29.36 10.24
C GLU A 51 -21.17 -28.27 11.31
N ASN A 52 -19.99 -28.17 11.95
CA ASN A 52 -19.70 -27.16 12.97
C ASN A 52 -19.09 -25.87 12.39
N ALA A 53 -19.15 -25.67 11.07
CA ALA A 53 -18.71 -24.44 10.44
C ALA A 53 -19.65 -23.29 10.80
N ILE A 54 -19.07 -22.18 11.25
CA ILE A 54 -19.78 -20.90 11.44
C ILE A 54 -19.99 -20.21 10.10
N GLY A 55 -19.04 -20.38 9.18
CA GLY A 55 -19.10 -19.86 7.83
C GLY A 55 -17.94 -20.38 7.00
N PHE A 56 -18.12 -20.31 5.68
CA PHE A 56 -17.09 -20.67 4.71
C PHE A 56 -17.13 -19.72 3.52
N TRP A 57 -16.01 -19.57 2.83
CA TRP A 57 -15.90 -18.79 1.60
C TRP A 57 -14.85 -19.38 0.67
N GLN A 58 -15.01 -19.10 -0.62
CA GLN A 58 -14.01 -19.38 -1.63
C GLN A 58 -13.11 -18.16 -1.81
N SER A 59 -11.82 -18.38 -1.98
CA SER A 59 -10.82 -17.34 -2.28
C SER A 59 -9.74 -17.87 -3.21
N ILE A 60 -8.90 -16.97 -3.72
CA ILE A 60 -7.70 -17.32 -4.49
C ILE A 60 -6.50 -17.18 -3.56
N VAL A 61 -5.60 -18.16 -3.58
CA VAL A 61 -4.35 -18.11 -2.83
C VAL A 61 -3.52 -16.94 -3.39
N PRO A 62 -3.11 -15.97 -2.56
CA PRO A 62 -2.36 -14.82 -3.04
C PRO A 62 -1.03 -15.26 -3.65
N GLY A 63 -0.61 -14.53 -4.68
CA GLY A 63 0.74 -14.62 -5.24
C GLY A 63 1.80 -14.51 -4.14
N VAL A 64 2.94 -15.17 -4.30
CA VAL A 64 4.15 -14.76 -3.58
C VAL A 64 4.47 -13.36 -4.11
N GLU A 65 4.25 -12.31 -3.31
CA GLU A 65 4.68 -10.97 -3.70
C GLU A 65 6.18 -11.02 -4.03
N LYS A 66 6.52 -10.87 -5.32
CA LYS A 66 7.90 -10.82 -5.78
C LYS A 66 8.53 -9.55 -5.23
N GLY A 67 9.14 -9.68 -4.06
CA GLY A 67 9.69 -8.58 -3.30
C GLY A 67 8.58 -7.72 -2.74
N LYS A 68 8.49 -7.64 -1.40
CA LYS A 68 7.90 -6.44 -0.81
C LYS A 68 8.61 -5.27 -1.48
N PRO A 69 7.89 -4.41 -2.21
CA PRO A 69 8.59 -3.38 -2.94
C PRO A 69 9.29 -2.55 -1.85
N LYS A 70 10.62 -2.35 -2.01
CA LYS A 70 11.46 -1.70 -0.98
C LYS A 70 10.67 -0.52 -0.45
N VAL A 71 10.38 -0.50 0.85
CA VAL A 71 9.72 0.64 1.46
C VAL A 71 10.63 1.81 1.16
N LEU A 72 10.14 2.76 0.37
CA LEU A 72 10.90 3.97 0.06
C LEU A 72 11.26 4.62 1.39
N ASP A 73 12.56 4.72 1.65
CA ASP A 73 13.06 5.36 2.84
C ASP A 73 12.58 6.81 2.85
N THR A 74 12.10 7.24 4.02
CA THR A 74 11.40 8.53 4.11
C THR A 74 12.38 9.69 4.00
N GLU A 75 13.63 9.50 4.44
CA GLU A 75 14.67 10.53 4.29
C GLU A 75 15.20 10.57 2.86
N THR A 76 15.37 9.43 2.18
CA THR A 76 15.67 9.42 0.73
C THR A 76 14.59 10.13 -0.08
N LEU A 77 13.30 9.92 0.24
CA LEU A 77 12.20 10.66 -0.40
C LEU A 77 12.29 12.17 -0.15
N MET A 78 12.66 12.59 1.07
CA MET A 78 12.81 14.00 1.42
C MET A 78 13.97 14.64 0.64
N GLN A 79 15.14 14.01 0.61
CA GLN A 79 16.31 14.49 -0.14
C GLN A 79 16.00 14.68 -1.62
N TYR A 80 15.30 13.71 -2.21
CA TYR A 80 14.90 13.80 -3.61
C TYR A 80 13.85 14.91 -3.84
N PHE A 81 12.91 15.09 -2.91
CA PHE A 81 11.97 16.20 -2.96
C PHE A 81 12.65 17.58 -2.90
N GLU A 82 13.68 17.73 -2.06
CA GLU A 82 14.48 18.95 -1.97
C GLU A 82 15.21 19.23 -3.28
N GLN A 83 15.86 18.22 -3.86
CA GLN A 83 16.51 18.33 -5.16
C GLN A 83 15.54 18.79 -6.26
N LEU A 84 14.35 18.18 -6.33
CA LEU A 84 13.33 18.57 -7.30
C LEU A 84 12.75 19.96 -7.03
N SER A 85 12.82 20.46 -5.80
CA SER A 85 12.38 21.82 -5.46
C SER A 85 13.37 22.89 -5.94
N GLU A 86 14.62 22.51 -6.21
CA GLU A 86 15.65 23.39 -6.79
C GLU A 86 15.59 23.41 -8.33
N GLU A 87 15.01 22.38 -8.96
CA GLU A 87 14.93 22.21 -10.41
C GLU A 87 13.61 22.77 -10.99
N GLY A 88 13.63 23.97 -11.58
CA GLY A 88 12.45 24.66 -12.13
C GLY A 88 11.93 24.14 -13.48
N ASN A 89 11.54 22.87 -13.57
CA ASN A 89 10.98 22.25 -14.79
C ASN A 89 9.53 21.74 -14.57
N GLU A 90 8.64 21.94 -15.55
CA GLU A 90 7.23 21.53 -15.48
C GLU A 90 7.02 20.01 -15.31
N ALA A 91 7.87 19.17 -15.91
CA ALA A 91 7.84 17.72 -15.68
C ALA A 91 8.27 17.34 -14.25
N VAL A 92 9.06 18.21 -13.61
CA VAL A 92 9.49 18.07 -12.22
C VAL A 92 8.35 18.46 -11.27
N GLU A 93 7.47 19.39 -11.64
CA GLU A 93 6.39 19.87 -10.76
C GLU A 93 5.38 18.78 -10.38
N LYS A 94 4.93 17.94 -11.32
CA LYS A 94 4.00 16.84 -11.01
C LYS A 94 4.63 15.79 -10.09
N ASN A 95 5.89 15.43 -10.35
CA ASN A 95 6.63 14.51 -9.49
C ASN A 95 6.84 15.10 -8.09
N ARG A 96 7.20 16.38 -8.01
CA ARG A 96 7.34 17.12 -6.75
C ARG A 96 6.04 17.13 -5.95
N TYR A 97 4.90 17.34 -6.61
CA TYR A 97 3.59 17.24 -5.97
C TYR A 97 3.30 15.83 -5.44
N VAL A 98 3.49 14.79 -6.24
CA VAL A 98 3.24 13.40 -5.80
C VAL A 98 4.15 13.01 -4.62
N ILE A 99 5.44 13.37 -4.65
CA ILE A 99 6.35 13.11 -3.53
C ILE A 99 5.92 13.90 -2.29
N ALA A 100 5.49 15.16 -2.44
CA ALA A 100 4.98 15.94 -1.32
C ALA A 100 3.78 15.25 -0.66
N LEU A 101 2.82 14.74 -1.44
CA LEU A 101 1.69 13.98 -0.90
C LEU A 101 2.14 12.72 -0.15
N MET A 102 3.12 11.98 -0.67
CA MET A 102 3.69 10.81 0.00
C MET A 102 4.37 11.18 1.33
N LEU A 103 5.09 12.31 1.38
CA LEU A 103 5.74 12.81 2.58
C LEU A 103 4.74 13.33 3.61
N LEU A 104 3.63 13.95 3.17
CA LEU A 104 2.51 14.36 4.03
C LEU A 104 1.82 13.13 4.66
N GLN A 105 1.54 12.08 3.88
CA GLN A 105 0.98 10.81 4.40
C GLN A 105 1.90 10.16 5.44
N LYS A 106 3.22 10.26 5.24
CA LYS A 106 4.25 9.80 6.18
C LYS A 106 4.51 10.76 7.34
N ARG A 107 3.87 11.93 7.37
CA ARG A 107 4.08 13.01 8.36
C ARG A 107 5.52 13.52 8.44
N ARG A 108 6.25 13.48 7.31
CA ARG A 108 7.60 14.06 7.17
C ARG A 108 7.54 15.52 6.71
N LEU A 109 6.56 15.83 5.87
CA LEU A 109 6.10 17.19 5.61
C LEU A 109 4.87 17.50 6.48
N ILE A 110 4.67 18.77 6.76
CA ILE A 110 3.51 19.36 7.42
C ILE A 110 2.94 20.41 6.47
N MET A 111 1.64 20.34 6.18
CA MET A 111 0.96 21.40 5.42
C MET A 111 0.59 22.50 6.40
N GLU A 112 1.12 23.70 6.17
CA GLU A 112 0.92 24.87 7.02
C GLU A 112 -0.23 25.74 6.51
N ASP A 113 -0.30 25.93 5.18
CA ASP A 113 -1.29 26.79 4.54
C ASP A 113 -1.50 26.41 3.06
N SER A 114 -2.42 27.10 2.40
CA SER A 114 -2.64 27.04 0.96
C SER A 114 -2.78 28.45 0.38
N ARG A 115 -2.15 28.72 -0.76
CA ARG A 115 -2.27 29.99 -1.49
C ARG A 115 -2.98 29.77 -2.82
N GLN A 116 -3.92 30.64 -3.17
CA GLN A 116 -4.45 30.72 -4.53
C GLN A 116 -3.74 31.81 -5.32
N ASP A 117 -3.41 31.49 -6.58
CA ASP A 117 -2.92 32.44 -7.58
C ASP A 117 -3.75 32.29 -8.85
N GLY A 118 -4.81 33.11 -8.96
CA GLY A 118 -5.79 33.02 -10.04
C GLY A 118 -6.57 31.70 -10.01
N ILE A 119 -6.31 30.83 -10.99
CA ILE A 119 -6.94 29.50 -11.11
C ILE A 119 -6.07 28.40 -10.48
N GLU A 120 -4.81 28.74 -10.16
CA GLU A 120 -3.85 27.80 -9.60
C GLU A 120 -3.90 27.84 -8.07
N GLU A 121 -3.71 26.68 -7.45
CA GLU A 121 -3.60 26.55 -6.01
C GLU A 121 -2.22 25.99 -5.66
N PHE A 122 -1.65 26.46 -4.57
CA PHE A 122 -0.36 26.06 -4.06
C PHE A 122 -0.48 25.64 -2.60
N LEU A 123 0.15 24.53 -2.26
CA LEU A 123 0.30 24.04 -0.89
C LEU A 123 1.58 24.63 -0.30
N ILE A 124 1.47 25.22 0.89
CA ILE A 124 2.62 25.70 1.66
C ILE A 124 2.94 24.66 2.70
N CYS A 125 4.09 24.01 2.56
CA CYS A 125 4.52 22.91 3.42
C CYS A 125 5.86 23.21 4.10
N SER A 126 6.03 22.72 5.32
CA SER A 126 7.29 22.71 6.05
C SER A 126 7.76 21.27 6.28
N GLY A 127 9.08 21.09 6.37
CA GLY A 127 9.68 19.84 6.81
C GLY A 127 9.68 19.74 8.33
N LYS A 128 9.39 18.55 8.87
CA LYS A 128 9.35 18.30 10.32
C LYS A 128 10.68 18.59 11.03
N GLN A 129 11.81 18.60 10.30
CA GLN A 129 13.12 18.89 10.86
C GLN A 129 13.56 20.35 10.62
N GLY A 130 12.65 21.22 10.17
CA GLY A 130 12.90 22.64 9.96
C GLY A 130 13.21 23.02 8.51
N GLU A 131 12.98 22.12 7.55
CA GLU A 131 13.17 22.41 6.12
C GLU A 131 12.01 23.23 5.53
N GLY A 132 12.28 23.96 4.44
CA GLY A 132 11.29 24.81 3.76
C GLY A 132 11.31 26.28 4.23
N PRO A 133 10.22 27.04 4.01
CA PRO A 133 8.94 26.60 3.46
C PRO A 133 9.04 26.19 1.99
N PHE A 134 8.24 25.21 1.59
CA PHE A 134 8.10 24.74 0.22
C PHE A 134 6.74 25.17 -0.34
N GLU A 135 6.75 25.89 -1.45
CA GLU A 135 5.54 26.20 -2.23
C GLU A 135 5.38 25.17 -3.34
N ILE A 136 4.33 24.34 -3.27
CA ILE A 136 4.10 23.20 -4.16
C ILE A 136 2.79 23.41 -4.90
N LYS A 137 2.82 23.42 -6.24
CA LYS A 137 1.60 23.51 -7.04
C LYS A 137 0.66 22.32 -6.75
N ASN A 138 -0.60 22.63 -6.47
CA ASN A 138 -1.64 21.64 -6.20
C ASN A 138 -2.26 21.15 -7.52
N PHE A 139 -1.95 19.91 -7.89
CA PHE A 139 -2.53 19.32 -9.10
C PHE A 139 -3.76 18.47 -8.76
N THR A 140 -4.77 18.56 -9.62
CA THR A 140 -5.84 17.55 -9.67
C THR A 140 -5.42 16.46 -10.66
N LEU A 141 -4.95 15.33 -10.14
CA LEU A 141 -4.48 14.19 -10.94
C LEU A 141 -5.46 13.01 -10.79
N PRO A 142 -5.79 12.30 -11.88
CA PRO A 142 -6.52 11.02 -11.79
C PRO A 142 -5.71 9.95 -11.06
N ASP A 143 -6.39 9.03 -10.36
CA ASP A 143 -5.75 7.95 -9.59
C ASP A 143 -4.74 7.12 -10.41
N GLU A 144 -5.05 6.86 -11.68
CA GLU A 144 -4.15 6.09 -12.57
C GLU A 144 -2.86 6.86 -12.90
N GLU A 145 -2.93 8.19 -13.03
CA GLU A 145 -1.74 9.03 -13.23
C GLU A 145 -0.89 9.09 -11.96
N VAL A 146 -1.55 9.21 -10.79
CA VAL A 146 -0.85 9.16 -9.49
C VAL A 146 -0.09 7.84 -9.31
N LYS A 147 -0.73 6.70 -9.61
CA LYS A 147 -0.08 5.37 -9.54
C LYS A 147 1.13 5.29 -10.48
N LEU A 148 0.98 5.77 -11.72
CA LEU A 148 2.06 5.76 -12.71
C LEU A 148 3.27 6.57 -12.23
N LEU A 149 3.03 7.78 -11.71
CA LEU A 149 4.09 8.65 -11.17
C LEU A 149 4.76 8.00 -9.95
N GLN A 150 3.98 7.40 -9.04
CA GLN A 150 4.53 6.68 -7.89
C GLN A 150 5.43 5.50 -8.30
N GLU A 151 5.05 4.73 -9.31
CA GLU A 151 5.90 3.65 -9.82
C GLU A 151 7.17 4.17 -10.50
N GLN A 152 7.08 5.22 -11.32
CA GLN A 152 8.26 5.87 -11.92
C GLN A 152 9.24 6.37 -10.85
N LEU A 153 8.74 7.04 -9.81
CA LEU A 153 9.53 7.50 -8.67
C LEU A 153 10.22 6.33 -7.96
N ARG A 154 9.50 5.23 -7.78
CA ARG A 154 10.03 4.04 -7.13
C ARG A 154 11.17 3.40 -7.91
N VAL A 155 11.05 3.35 -9.24
CA VAL A 155 12.11 2.85 -10.12
C VAL A 155 13.34 3.75 -10.02
N SER A 156 13.18 5.07 -10.18
CA SER A 156 14.28 6.04 -10.11
C SER A 156 15.03 5.99 -8.77
N LEU A 157 14.31 5.95 -7.66
CA LEU A 157 14.88 5.91 -6.30
C LEU A 157 15.45 4.55 -5.90
N SER A 158 15.15 3.48 -6.65
CA SER A 158 15.74 2.16 -6.44
C SER A 158 17.04 1.94 -7.20
N ALA A 159 17.30 2.78 -8.22
CA ALA A 159 18.47 2.72 -9.09
C ALA A 159 19.62 3.67 -8.66
N ALA A 160 19.35 4.58 -7.71
CA ALA A 160 20.32 5.44 -7.05
C ALA A 160 20.92 4.75 -5.81
#